data_AF-G0ANY0-F1
#
_entry.id   AF-G0ANY0-F1
#
_cell.length_a   1.000
_cell.length_b   1.000
_cell.length_c   1.000
_cell.angle_alpha   90.00
_cell.angle_beta   90.00
_cell.angle_gamma   90.00
#
_symmetry.space_group_name_H-M   'P 1'
#
loop_
_entity.id
_entity.type
_entity.pdbx_description
1 polymer ?
#
loop_
_entity_poly.entity_id
_entity_poly.type
_entity_poly.pdbx_seq_one_letter_code
_entity_poly.pdbx_strand_id
1 'polypeptide(L)'
;MKNIFVYLELNAVEICVLKDIKSVICKFYEPIVDLENDVETISLLSPHQSRDILNEFFFSLGPKKSKELINLFRKIKVKFGANVFENEVFIFYLCIDDVNFFKLLYVLDRNNFDDCDRDNFDDCDRDNFDDFSISIYEKFRLVKKNLKLRLGNYHVYESL
;
A
#
# COMPACT_ATOMS: atom_id res chain seq x y z
N MET A 1 21.50 5.79 -6.72
CA MET A 1 20.08 5.37 -6.90
C MET A 1 19.44 6.22 -7.99
N LYS A 2 18.62 5.61 -8.87
CA LYS A 2 17.80 6.39 -9.82
C LYS A 2 16.77 7.20 -9.02
N ASN A 3 16.51 8.45 -9.42
CA ASN A 3 15.46 9.26 -8.82
C ASN A 3 14.09 8.61 -9.12
N ILE A 4 13.31 8.26 -8.08
CA ILE A 4 12.03 7.57 -8.22
C ILE A 4 11.04 8.34 -9.11
N PHE A 5 11.04 9.68 -9.05
CA PHE A 5 10.16 10.51 -9.87
C PHE A 5 10.47 10.36 -11.37
N VAL A 6 11.76 10.26 -11.71
CA VAL A 6 12.23 10.06 -13.09
C VAL A 6 11.98 8.64 -13.55
N TYR A 7 12.32 7.64 -12.71
CA TYR A 7 12.13 6.24 -13.05
C TYR A 7 10.66 5.90 -13.33
N LEU A 8 9.75 6.42 -12.51
CA LEU A 8 8.33 6.23 -12.69
C LEU A 8 7.73 7.17 -13.73
N GLU A 9 8.48 8.11 -14.31
CA GLU A 9 7.98 9.10 -15.27
C GLU A 9 6.76 9.88 -14.74
N LEU A 10 6.80 10.31 -13.48
CA LEU A 10 5.65 10.96 -12.84
C LEU A 10 5.45 12.39 -13.36
N ASN A 11 4.19 12.76 -13.58
CA ASN A 11 3.83 14.16 -13.81
C ASN A 11 3.83 14.98 -12.50
N ALA A 12 3.71 16.30 -12.60
CA ALA A 12 3.75 17.19 -11.43
C ALA A 12 2.71 16.85 -10.35
N VAL A 13 1.49 16.45 -10.76
CA VAL A 13 0.42 16.08 -9.82
C VAL A 13 0.77 14.78 -9.10
N GLU A 14 1.26 13.78 -9.83
CA GLU A 14 1.69 12.50 -9.27
C GLU A 14 2.89 12.67 -8.32
N ILE A 15 3.82 13.57 -8.63
CA ILE A 15 4.94 13.94 -7.75
C ILE A 15 4.42 14.55 -6.44
N CYS A 16 3.47 15.48 -6.50
CA CYS A 16 2.88 16.08 -5.30
C CYS A 16 2.22 15.01 -4.42
N VAL A 17 1.42 14.13 -5.01
CA VAL A 17 0.75 13.05 -4.27
C VAL A 17 1.77 12.09 -3.64
N LEU A 18 2.82 11.70 -4.37
CA LEU A 18 3.86 10.83 -3.81
C LEU A 18 4.64 11.54 -2.68
N LYS A 19 4.89 12.85 -2.78
CA LYS A 19 5.46 13.64 -1.69
C LYS A 19 4.53 13.70 -0.48
N ASP A 20 3.23 13.84 -0.69
CA ASP A 20 2.24 13.82 0.38
C ASP A 20 2.23 12.47 1.09
N ILE A 21 2.22 11.36 0.34
CA ILE A 21 2.32 9.99 0.90
C ILE A 21 3.58 9.88 1.77
N LYS A 22 4.73 10.30 1.25
CA LYS A 22 6.00 10.29 1.99
C LYS A 22 5.94 11.15 3.24
N SER A 23 5.36 12.34 3.17
CA SER A 23 5.23 13.25 4.31
C SER A 23 4.37 12.64 5.41
N VAL A 24 3.24 12.02 5.05
CA VAL A 24 2.36 11.34 6.00
C VAL A 24 3.08 10.18 6.68
N ILE A 25 3.76 9.35 5.90
CA ILE A 25 4.61 8.26 6.39
C ILE A 25 5.63 8.81 7.40
N CYS A 26 6.40 9.85 7.05
CA CYS A 26 7.34 10.52 7.97
C CYS A 26 6.68 10.99 9.28
N LYS A 27 5.50 11.63 9.21
CA LYS A 27 4.77 12.11 10.41
C LYS A 27 4.38 10.98 11.36
N PHE A 28 4.16 9.76 10.86
CA PHE A 28 3.87 8.61 11.71
C PHE A 28 5.13 8.06 12.39
N TYR A 29 6.31 8.16 11.78
CA TYR A 29 7.54 7.69 12.43
C TYR A 29 8.06 8.61 13.50
N GLU A 30 8.07 9.93 13.28
CA GLU A 30 8.72 10.85 14.21
C GLU A 30 8.25 10.61 15.67
N PRO A 31 6.94 10.48 15.94
CA PRO A 31 6.46 10.15 17.28
C PRO A 31 6.78 8.73 17.75
N ILE A 32 6.86 7.75 16.84
CA ILE A 32 7.15 6.34 17.18
C ILE A 32 8.63 6.19 17.55
N VAL A 33 9.52 6.85 16.81
CA VAL A 33 10.95 6.91 17.11
C VAL A 33 11.17 7.57 18.47
N ASP A 34 10.50 8.70 18.72
CA ASP A 34 10.59 9.40 20.00
C ASP A 34 10.10 8.50 21.16
N LEU A 35 9.01 7.75 20.95
CA LEU A 35 8.47 6.81 21.94
C LEU A 35 9.38 5.58 22.18
N GLU A 36 10.00 5.03 21.12
CA GLU A 36 10.93 3.90 21.21
C GLU A 36 12.25 4.28 21.90
N ASN A 37 12.69 5.53 21.76
CA ASN A 37 13.86 6.02 22.49
C ASN A 37 13.59 6.15 24.00
N ASP A 38 12.33 6.38 24.39
CA ASP A 38 11.91 6.50 25.79
C ASP A 38 11.61 5.14 26.46
N VAL A 39 11.39 4.08 25.69
CA VAL A 39 11.03 2.74 26.18
C VAL A 39 12.05 1.72 25.68
N GLU A 40 12.94 1.24 26.57
CA GLU A 40 14.06 0.30 26.30
C GLU A 40 13.71 -1.04 25.61
N THR A 41 12.45 -1.30 25.29
CA THR A 41 12.01 -2.58 24.76
C THR A 41 10.80 -2.41 23.84
N ILE A 42 10.94 -2.99 22.64
CA ILE A 42 9.96 -3.14 21.54
C ILE A 42 10.08 -2.02 20.50
N SER A 43 10.94 -2.23 19.50
CA SER A 43 10.84 -1.49 18.24
C SER A 43 9.59 -1.97 17.51
N LEU A 44 8.53 -1.16 17.56
CA LEU A 44 7.25 -1.41 16.91
C LEU A 44 7.37 -1.20 15.40
N LEU A 45 8.28 -0.33 14.94
CA LEU A 45 8.56 -0.10 13.53
C LEU A 45 10.05 0.25 13.33
N SER A 46 10.78 -0.51 12.51
CA SER A 46 12.21 -0.26 12.25
C SER A 46 12.40 1.02 11.40
N PRO A 47 12.83 2.16 11.98
CA PRO A 47 12.70 3.47 11.33
C PRO A 47 13.66 3.67 10.16
N HIS A 48 14.74 2.90 10.10
CA HIS A 48 15.72 2.96 9.02
C HIS A 48 15.29 2.18 7.76
N GLN A 49 14.31 1.28 7.85
CA GLN A 49 13.80 0.53 6.71
C GLN A 49 12.74 1.33 5.93
N SER A 50 12.05 2.27 6.57
CA SER A 50 10.88 2.97 6.00
C SER A 50 11.15 3.93 4.83
N ARG A 51 12.30 4.62 4.84
CA ARG A 51 12.62 5.60 3.78
C ARG A 51 12.88 4.93 2.45
N ASP A 52 13.43 3.72 2.48
CA ASP A 52 13.74 2.94 1.29
C ASP A 52 12.61 1.98 0.92
N ILE A 53 11.88 1.39 1.89
CA ILE A 53 10.82 0.41 1.59
C ILE A 53 9.74 0.94 0.65
N LEU A 54 9.33 2.21 0.80
CA LEU A 54 8.34 2.82 -0.09
C LEU A 54 8.88 2.96 -1.52
N ASN A 55 10.12 3.42 -1.65
CA ASN A 55 10.73 3.57 -2.97
C ASN A 55 10.99 2.20 -3.60
N GLU A 56 11.51 1.24 -2.84
CA GLU A 56 11.74 -0.14 -3.27
C GLU A 56 10.46 -0.81 -3.73
N PHE A 57 9.35 -0.62 -3.00
CA PHE A 57 8.04 -1.10 -3.38
C PHE A 57 7.61 -0.52 -4.74
N PHE A 58 7.68 0.80 -4.91
CA PHE A 58 7.30 1.43 -6.17
C PHE A 58 8.27 1.13 -7.33
N PHE A 59 9.57 0.93 -7.06
CA PHE A 59 10.53 0.46 -8.05
C PHE A 59 10.16 -0.94 -8.53
N SER A 60 9.85 -1.84 -7.59
CA SER A 60 9.54 -3.24 -7.86
C SER A 60 8.20 -3.41 -8.60
N LEU A 61 7.23 -2.53 -8.36
CA LEU A 61 5.97 -2.52 -9.11
C LEU A 61 6.11 -2.04 -10.55
N GLY A 62 7.11 -1.20 -10.82
CA GLY A 62 7.31 -0.53 -12.10
C GLY A 62 6.31 0.61 -12.38
N PRO A 63 6.56 1.41 -13.44
CA PRO A 63 5.86 2.68 -13.67
C PRO A 63 4.33 2.57 -13.73
N LYS A 64 3.81 1.59 -14.48
CA LYS A 64 2.36 1.45 -14.73
C LYS A 64 1.57 1.23 -13.44
N LYS A 65 1.98 0.26 -12.62
CA LYS A 65 1.28 -0.12 -11.37
C LYS A 65 1.48 0.93 -10.28
N SER A 66 2.67 1.51 -10.19
CA SER A 66 2.97 2.60 -9.25
C SER A 66 2.11 3.84 -9.53
N LYS A 67 2.00 4.28 -10.80
CA LYS A 67 1.10 5.38 -11.18
C LYS A 67 -0.36 5.07 -10.87
N GLU A 68 -0.79 3.82 -11.07
CA GLU A 68 -2.16 3.42 -10.75
C GLU A 68 -2.46 3.62 -9.25
N LEU A 69 -1.59 3.14 -8.35
CA LEU A 69 -1.75 3.36 -6.91
C LEU A 69 -1.70 4.84 -6.53
N ILE A 70 -0.72 5.60 -7.04
CA ILE A 70 -0.61 7.04 -6.78
C ILE A 70 -1.89 7.76 -7.19
N ASN A 71 -2.49 7.40 -8.33
CA ASN A 71 -3.74 7.98 -8.78
C ASN A 71 -4.94 7.58 -7.92
N LEU A 72 -4.97 6.38 -7.32
CA LEU A 72 -6.00 6.00 -6.35
C LEU A 72 -5.89 6.84 -5.07
N PHE A 73 -4.69 7.00 -4.54
CA PHE A 73 -4.43 7.89 -3.40
C PHE A 73 -4.83 9.34 -3.68
N ARG A 74 -4.52 9.85 -4.87
CA ARG A 74 -4.98 11.16 -5.31
C ARG A 74 -6.50 11.28 -5.25
N LYS A 75 -7.23 10.28 -5.78
CA LYS A 75 -8.69 10.25 -5.77
C LYS A 75 -9.24 10.23 -4.34
N ILE A 76 -8.64 9.44 -3.44
CA ILE A 76 -9.01 9.43 -2.01
C ILE A 76 -8.84 10.81 -1.40
N LYS A 77 -7.65 11.42 -1.57
CA LYS A 77 -7.34 12.75 -1.04
C LYS A 77 -8.33 13.81 -1.51
N VAL A 78 -8.64 13.81 -2.81
CA VAL A 78 -9.58 14.78 -3.40
C VAL A 78 -11.01 14.54 -2.93
N LYS A 79 -11.46 13.28 -2.87
CA LYS A 79 -12.86 12.94 -2.56
C LYS A 79 -13.19 13.03 -1.06
N PHE A 80 -12.26 12.62 -0.20
CA PHE A 80 -12.52 12.42 1.23
C PHE A 80 -11.66 13.31 2.15
N GLY A 81 -10.76 14.11 1.59
CA GLY A 81 -9.94 15.05 2.33
C GLY A 81 -8.69 14.42 2.98
N ALA A 82 -7.98 15.24 3.75
CA ALA A 82 -6.67 14.89 4.33
C ALA A 82 -6.76 13.74 5.32
N ASN A 83 -7.66 13.77 6.29
CA ASN A 83 -7.71 12.75 7.35
C ASN A 83 -7.90 11.32 6.81
N VAL A 84 -8.82 11.15 5.85
CA VAL A 84 -9.04 9.83 5.23
C VAL A 84 -7.83 9.42 4.39
N PHE A 85 -7.22 10.36 3.65
CA PHE A 85 -5.99 10.09 2.93
C PHE A 85 -4.85 9.65 3.86
N GLU A 86 -4.65 10.33 4.99
CA GLU A 86 -3.59 10.00 5.95
C GLU A 86 -3.79 8.58 6.53
N ASN A 87 -5.03 8.21 6.87
CA ASN A 87 -5.37 6.88 7.35
C ASN A 87 -5.11 5.79 6.30
N GLU A 88 -5.50 5.99 5.04
CA GLU A 88 -5.26 5.02 3.97
C GLU A 88 -3.76 4.87 3.67
N VAL A 89 -3.00 5.96 3.76
CA VAL A 89 -1.54 5.93 3.62
C VAL A 89 -0.88 5.15 4.76
N PHE A 90 -1.37 5.32 5.99
CA PHE A 90 -0.89 4.54 7.14
C PHE A 90 -1.14 3.04 6.98
N ILE A 91 -2.37 2.66 6.61
CA ILE A 91 -2.72 1.26 6.33
C ILE A 91 -1.83 0.69 5.22
N PHE A 92 -1.65 1.45 4.14
CA PHE A 92 -0.77 1.06 3.04
C PHE A 92 0.68 0.85 3.50
N TYR A 93 1.20 1.75 4.34
CA TYR A 93 2.52 1.59 4.89
C TYR A 93 2.65 0.29 5.70
N LEU A 94 1.72 0.03 6.61
CA LEU A 94 1.73 -1.22 7.39
C LEU A 94 1.63 -2.46 6.50
N CYS A 95 0.86 -2.40 5.40
CA CYS A 95 0.79 -3.51 4.42
C CYS A 95 2.13 -3.81 3.74
N ILE A 96 2.97 -2.79 3.50
CA ILE A 96 4.26 -2.99 2.82
C ILE A 96 5.35 -3.41 3.80
N ASP A 97 5.32 -2.91 5.03
CA ASP A 97 6.36 -3.10 6.03
C ASP A 97 6.17 -4.36 6.88
N ASP A 98 4.97 -4.54 7.41
CA ASP A 98 4.66 -5.63 8.34
C ASP A 98 3.95 -6.78 7.62
N VAL A 99 4.67 -7.90 7.49
CA VAL A 99 4.15 -9.14 6.92
C VAL A 99 2.96 -9.70 7.69
N ASN A 100 2.96 -9.60 9.03
CA ASN A 100 1.86 -10.08 9.85
C ASN A 100 0.63 -9.19 9.70
N PHE A 101 0.82 -7.87 9.65
CA PHE A 101 -0.28 -6.95 9.36
C PHE A 101 -0.86 -7.20 7.95
N PHE A 102 0.00 -7.42 6.96
CA PHE A 102 -0.45 -7.82 5.63
C PHE A 102 -1.25 -9.13 5.68
N LYS A 103 -0.74 -10.17 6.35
CA LYS A 103 -1.45 -11.46 6.51
C LYS A 103 -2.80 -11.27 7.19
N LEU A 104 -2.89 -10.42 8.21
CA LEU A 104 -4.15 -10.09 8.88
C LEU A 104 -5.15 -9.48 7.91
N LEU A 105 -4.74 -8.45 7.16
CA LEU A 105 -5.62 -7.82 6.16
C LEU A 105 -6.01 -8.79 5.04
N TYR A 106 -5.07 -9.63 4.61
CA TYR A 106 -5.31 -10.64 3.58
C TYR A 106 -6.32 -11.70 4.06
N VAL A 107 -6.21 -12.18 5.30
CA VAL A 107 -7.17 -13.12 5.90
C VAL A 107 -8.54 -12.46 6.07
N LEU A 108 -8.58 -11.22 6.54
CA LEU A 108 -9.82 -10.45 6.64
C LEU A 108 -10.47 -10.26 5.26
N ASP A 109 -9.70 -10.08 4.20
CA ASP A 109 -10.21 -10.03 2.82
C ASP A 109 -10.72 -11.40 2.34
N ARG A 110 -9.98 -12.50 2.63
CA ARG A 110 -10.33 -13.87 2.25
C ARG A 110 -11.60 -14.38 2.95
N ASN A 111 -11.80 -13.99 4.21
CA ASN A 111 -12.98 -14.36 4.99
C ASN A 111 -14.23 -13.56 4.58
N ASN A 112 -14.09 -12.53 3.73
CA ASN A 112 -15.21 -11.66 3.39
C ASN A 112 -15.95 -12.05 2.11
N PHE A 113 -15.40 -12.76 1.11
CA PHE A 113 -16.20 -13.29 -0.03
C PHE A 113 -15.48 -14.40 -0.84
N ASP A 114 -16.24 -15.41 -1.26
CA ASP A 114 -15.95 -16.32 -2.38
C ASP A 114 -15.97 -15.55 -3.72
N ASP A 115 -14.94 -15.81 -4.54
CA ASP A 115 -14.81 -15.49 -5.96
C ASP A 115 -14.63 -14.03 -6.46
N CYS A 116 -14.09 -13.96 -7.68
CA CYS A 116 -14.06 -12.84 -8.64
C CYS A 116 -12.84 -11.90 -8.62
N ASP A 117 -11.70 -12.43 -9.08
CA ASP A 117 -10.86 -11.84 -10.13
C ASP A 117 -9.82 -12.91 -10.49
N ARG A 118 -10.30 -13.93 -11.22
CA ARG A 118 -9.51 -15.08 -11.70
C ARG A 118 -9.10 -14.86 -13.16
N ASP A 119 -8.98 -13.61 -13.58
CA ASP A 119 -8.58 -13.26 -14.94
C ASP A 119 -7.06 -13.08 -14.98
N ASN A 120 -6.38 -14.17 -15.37
CA ASN A 120 -4.97 -14.27 -15.75
C ASN A 120 -3.94 -14.53 -14.65
N PHE A 121 -4.03 -15.68 -13.99
CA PHE A 121 -2.83 -16.50 -13.71
C PHE A 121 -3.28 -17.95 -13.45
N ASP A 122 -3.01 -18.84 -14.41
CA ASP A 122 -2.96 -20.27 -14.15
C ASP A 122 -1.81 -20.54 -13.17
N ASP A 123 -2.08 -21.41 -12.21
CA ASP A 123 -1.14 -22.03 -11.26
C ASP A 123 -0.33 -21.11 -10.35
N CYS A 124 -0.66 -21.10 -9.05
CA CYS A 124 0.29 -21.03 -7.93
C CYS A 124 -0.47 -21.32 -6.61
N ASP A 125 -0.35 -22.56 -6.15
CA ASP A 125 -0.35 -23.04 -4.77
C ASP A 125 -1.41 -22.51 -3.79
N ARG A 126 -2.48 -23.30 -3.65
CA ARG A 126 -3.60 -23.07 -2.73
C ARG A 126 -3.34 -23.46 -1.27
N ASP A 127 -2.26 -24.17 -0.93
CA ASP A 127 -2.18 -24.83 0.37
C ASP A 127 -0.77 -24.73 0.99
N ASN A 128 -0.41 -23.56 1.53
CA ASN A 128 0.51 -23.44 2.68
C ASN A 128 0.62 -22.00 3.16
N PHE A 129 -0.05 -21.67 4.27
CA PHE A 129 -0.03 -20.33 4.86
C PHE A 129 1.35 -19.94 5.47
N ASP A 130 2.20 -20.94 5.67
CA ASP A 130 3.50 -20.83 6.34
C ASP A 130 4.67 -20.57 5.40
N ASP A 131 4.53 -20.80 4.08
CA ASP A 131 5.63 -20.66 3.09
C ASP A 131 5.42 -19.51 2.08
N PHE A 132 4.50 -18.59 2.38
CA PHE A 132 4.24 -17.44 1.53
C PHE A 132 5.43 -16.47 1.55
N SER A 133 6.31 -16.59 0.56
CA SER A 133 7.02 -15.43 0.04
C SER A 133 5.97 -14.48 -0.55
N ILE A 134 5.43 -13.59 0.30
CA ILE A 134 4.39 -12.63 -0.12
C ILE A 134 4.96 -11.80 -1.26
N SER A 135 4.38 -11.95 -2.44
CA SER A 135 4.86 -11.22 -3.59
C SER A 135 4.46 -9.76 -3.47
N ILE A 136 5.32 -8.88 -3.99
CA ILE A 136 5.04 -7.44 -4.09
C ILE A 136 3.73 -7.18 -4.85
N TYR A 137 3.36 -8.09 -5.76
CA TYR A 137 2.12 -8.01 -6.53
C TYR A 137 0.86 -8.31 -5.71
N GLU A 138 0.93 -9.20 -4.73
CA GLU A 138 -0.18 -9.45 -3.80
C GLU A 138 -0.41 -8.25 -2.89
N LYS A 139 0.67 -7.67 -2.35
CA LYS A 139 0.62 -6.39 -1.62
C LYS A 139 -0.05 -5.30 -2.45
N PHE A 140 0.35 -5.15 -3.71
CA PHE A 140 -0.30 -4.22 -4.65
C PHE A 140 -1.78 -4.52 -4.87
N ARG A 141 -2.15 -5.79 -5.12
CA ARG A 141 -3.55 -6.18 -5.40
C ARG A 141 -4.46 -5.85 -4.24
N LEU A 142 -4.05 -6.19 -3.01
CA LEU A 142 -4.83 -5.95 -1.80
C LEU A 142 -5.02 -4.45 -1.55
N VAL A 143 -3.93 -3.68 -1.58
CA VAL A 143 -3.98 -2.22 -1.38
C VAL A 143 -4.86 -1.56 -2.45
N LYS A 144 -4.66 -1.93 -3.72
CA LYS A 144 -5.48 -1.43 -4.84
C LYS A 144 -6.97 -1.74 -4.64
N LYS A 145 -7.31 -2.97 -4.23
CA LYS A 145 -8.69 -3.38 -3.95
C LYS A 145 -9.29 -2.52 -2.83
N ASN A 146 -8.60 -2.38 -1.71
CA ASN A 146 -9.05 -1.58 -0.57
C ASN A 146 -9.30 -0.12 -0.95
N LEU A 147 -8.37 0.52 -1.65
CA LEU A 147 -8.54 1.90 -2.11
C LEU A 147 -9.71 2.05 -3.09
N LYS A 148 -9.93 1.06 -3.98
CA LYS A 148 -11.08 1.05 -4.89
C LYS A 148 -12.41 0.90 -4.16
N LEU A 149 -12.48 -0.02 -3.18
CA LEU A 149 -13.65 -0.20 -2.32
C LEU A 149 -13.97 1.09 -1.57
N ARG A 150 -12.95 1.74 -0.99
CA ARG A 150 -13.09 3.03 -0.31
C ARG A 150 -13.62 4.13 -1.22
N LEU A 151 -13.21 4.14 -2.49
CA LEU A 151 -13.72 5.07 -3.49
C LEU A 151 -15.17 4.79 -3.92
N GLY A 152 -15.74 3.64 -3.58
CA GLY A 152 -17.06 3.18 -4.02
C GLY A 152 -17.07 2.60 -5.44
N ASN A 153 -15.91 2.20 -5.98
CA ASN A 153 -15.75 1.80 -7.38
C ASN A 153 -15.91 0.28 -7.62
N TYR A 154 -16.77 -0.41 -6.88
CA TYR A 154 -17.09 -1.83 -7.10
C TYR A 154 -18.58 -2.09 -7.39
N HIS A 155 -19.31 -1.08 -7.89
CA HIS A 155 -20.70 -1.22 -8.37
C HIS A 155 -20.97 -0.59 -9.74
N VAL A 156 -20.00 -0.56 -10.65
CA VAL A 156 -20.26 -0.16 -12.04
C VAL A 156 -19.66 -1.16 -13.01
N TYR A 157 -20.24 -2.37 -13.05
CA TYR A 157 -20.39 -3.21 -14.24
C TYR A 157 -21.48 -4.28 -14.02
N GLU A 158 -22.59 -3.90 -13.40
CA GLU A 158 -23.86 -4.60 -13.63
C GLU A 158 -24.88 -3.55 -14.07
N SER A 159 -25.56 -3.85 -15.18
CA SER A 159 -26.57 -3.06 -15.92
C SER A 159 -26.06 -2.11 -17.02
N LEU A 160 -25.86 -2.69 -18.21
CA LEU A 160 -26.60 -2.36 -19.44
C LEU A 160 -26.54 -3.55 -20.40
#